data_AF-A0A538PZ11-F1
#
_entry.id   AF-A0A538PZ11-F1
#
_cell.length_a   1.000
_cell.length_b   1.000
_cell.length_c   1.000
_cell.angle_alpha   90.00
_cell.angle_beta   90.00
_cell.angle_gamma   90.00
#
_symmetry.space_group_name_H-M   'P 1'
#
loop_
_entity.id
_entity.type
_entity.pdbx_description
1 polymer ?
#
loop_
_entity_poly.entity_id
_entity_poly.type
_entity_poly.pdbx_seq_one_letter_code
_entity_poly.pdbx_strand_id
1 'polypeptide(L)'
;MRDVPDACEQRGGSRRDVLLHPLTMAAGSSPSQAPETRPGPHLAVVRLRLVVKDNGVGLPPGLDVRGTRSLGLQLVMTLVDQLDAALAVASQGGPCFELNFAVENCS
;
A
#
# COMPACT_ATOMS: atom_id res chain seq x y z
N MET A 1 6.92 -3.28 16.76
CA MET A 1 7.58 -3.35 15.45
C MET A 1 7.72 -4.81 15.07
N ARG A 2 6.72 -5.40 14.39
CA ARG A 2 6.83 -6.71 13.72
C ARG A 2 5.93 -6.76 12.50
N ASP A 3 6.54 -7.26 11.44
CA ASP A 3 6.21 -7.39 10.03
C ASP A 3 4.76 -7.73 9.65
N VAL A 4 4.22 -6.93 8.73
CA VAL A 4 3.18 -7.36 7.79
C VAL A 4 3.89 -8.29 6.80
N PRO A 5 3.35 -9.49 6.50
CA PRO A 5 4.02 -10.42 5.58
C PRO A 5 4.25 -9.75 4.23
N ASP A 6 5.48 -9.87 3.74
CA ASP A 6 5.98 -9.24 2.53
C ASP A 6 5.22 -9.80 1.32
N ALA A 7 4.35 -8.99 0.70
CA ALA A 7 3.61 -9.41 -0.50
C ALA A 7 4.54 -9.72 -1.69
N CYS A 8 5.84 -9.43 -1.57
CA CYS A 8 6.85 -9.82 -2.54
C CYS A 8 7.06 -11.35 -2.60
N GLU A 9 6.77 -12.10 -1.53
CA GLU A 9 6.89 -13.56 -1.48
C GLU A 9 5.56 -14.27 -1.78
N GLN A 10 5.25 -14.47 -3.07
CA GLN A 10 4.42 -15.60 -3.51
C GLN A 10 4.61 -15.92 -5.01
N ARG A 11 4.54 -17.22 -5.31
CA ARG A 11 5.14 -17.99 -6.43
C ARG A 11 4.71 -17.58 -7.84
N GLY A 12 5.73 -17.51 -8.71
CA GLY A 12 5.79 -18.18 -10.02
C GLY A 12 4.53 -18.20 -10.90
N GLY A 13 4.32 -17.11 -11.64
CA GLY A 13 3.40 -17.06 -12.78
C GLY A 13 3.54 -15.73 -13.50
N SER A 14 3.61 -15.74 -14.84
CA SER A 14 3.77 -14.54 -15.66
C SER A 14 2.50 -13.69 -15.71
N ARG A 15 2.15 -13.04 -14.60
CA ARG A 15 1.03 -12.09 -14.51
C ARG A 15 1.51 -10.76 -13.95
N ARG A 16 1.12 -9.68 -14.62
CA ARG A 16 1.17 -8.32 -14.06
C ARG A 16 0.00 -8.24 -13.11
N ASP A 17 0.27 -8.30 -11.82
CA ASP A 17 -0.76 -8.36 -10.80
C ASP A 17 -0.90 -7.00 -10.12
N VAL A 18 -2.13 -6.50 -10.08
CA VAL A 18 -2.52 -5.35 -9.27
C VAL A 18 -3.46 -5.87 -8.20
N LEU A 19 -3.03 -5.83 -6.95
CA LEU A 19 -3.78 -6.35 -5.81
C LEU A 19 -4.13 -5.21 -4.88
N LEU A 20 -5.42 -5.10 -4.52
CA LEU A 20 -5.91 -4.12 -3.55
C LEU A 20 -6.61 -4.86 -2.42
N HIS A 21 -6.02 -4.84 -1.22
CA HIS A 21 -6.59 -5.53 -0.06
C HIS A 21 -6.65 -4.58 1.15
N PRO A 22 -7.66 -4.71 2.03
CA PRO A 22 -7.69 -3.99 3.30
C PRO A 22 -6.47 -4.34 4.16
N LEU A 23 -5.93 -3.36 4.88
CA LEU A 23 -4.91 -3.58 5.89
C LEU A 23 -5.56 -4.05 7.19
N THR A 24 -5.30 -5.30 7.57
CA THR A 24 -5.67 -5.80 8.89
C THR A 24 -4.69 -5.24 9.93
N MET A 25 -5.17 -4.35 10.80
CA MET A 25 -4.43 -3.93 11.98
C MET A 25 -4.67 -4.94 13.11
N ALA A 26 -3.61 -5.50 13.70
CA ALA A 26 -3.75 -6.28 14.93
C ALA A 26 -4.25 -5.36 16.05
N ALA A 27 -5.51 -5.54 16.48
CA ALA A 27 -6.12 -4.73 17.51
C ALA A 27 -5.38 -4.91 18.84
N GLY A 28 -4.71 -3.86 19.31
CA GLY A 28 -4.28 -3.74 20.70
C GLY A 28 -5.50 -3.53 21.59
N SER A 29 -5.72 -4.46 22.51
CA SER A 29 -6.56 -4.43 23.73
C SER A 29 -7.65 -3.33 23.87
N SER A 30 -8.91 -3.81 23.85
CA SER A 30 -10.21 -3.28 24.34
C SER A 30 -10.36 -1.81 24.74
N PRO A 31 -11.37 -1.10 24.18
CA PRO A 31 -11.95 0.06 24.85
C PRO A 31 -12.92 -0.41 25.96
N SER A 32 -12.60 -0.05 27.20
CA SER A 32 -13.54 -0.11 28.33
C SER A 32 -14.72 0.82 28.04
N GLN A 33 -15.93 0.31 28.28
CA GLN A 33 -17.23 0.94 28.02
C GLN A 33 -17.28 2.41 28.48
N ALA A 34 -17.70 3.30 27.57
CA ALA A 34 -18.07 4.69 27.82
C ALA A 34 -19.42 4.98 27.11
N PRO A 35 -20.21 5.96 27.56
CA PRO A 35 -21.67 5.97 27.45
C PRO A 35 -22.17 6.31 26.04
N GLU A 36 -23.38 5.83 25.73
CA GLU A 36 -24.10 6.08 24.47
C GLU A 36 -24.31 7.58 24.21
N THR A 37 -23.40 8.17 23.46
CA THR A 37 -23.64 9.42 22.71
C THR A 37 -24.11 9.07 21.30
N ARG A 38 -25.15 9.78 20.82
CA ARG A 38 -25.67 9.68 19.43
C ARG A 38 -24.50 9.55 18.43
N PRO A 39 -24.46 8.51 17.57
CA PRO A 39 -23.39 8.39 16.60
C PRO A 39 -23.51 9.56 15.61
N GLY A 40 -22.52 10.46 15.63
CA GLY A 40 -22.29 11.39 14.52
C GLY A 40 -21.95 10.63 13.24
N PRO A 41 -21.79 11.31 12.08
CA PRO A 41 -21.40 10.64 10.84
C PRO A 41 -20.15 9.79 11.12
N HIS A 42 -20.30 8.48 10.97
CA HIS A 42 -19.23 7.53 11.24
C HIS A 42 -18.27 7.62 10.07
N LEU A 43 -17.26 8.48 10.18
CA LEU A 43 -16.13 8.50 9.25
C LEU A 43 -15.40 7.16 9.42
N ALA A 44 -15.79 6.17 8.63
CA ALA A 44 -15.10 4.90 8.59
C ALA A 44 -13.81 5.12 7.79
N VAL A 45 -12.69 5.25 8.50
CA VAL A 45 -11.37 5.29 7.88
C VAL A 45 -10.90 3.86 7.66
N VAL A 46 -10.77 3.46 6.40
CA VAL A 46 -10.24 2.15 6.02
C VAL A 46 -8.82 2.35 5.49
N ARG A 47 -7.86 1.54 5.95
CA ARG A 47 -6.54 1.50 5.33
C ARG A 47 -6.49 0.45 4.24
N LEU A 48 -5.97 0.82 3.08
CA LEU A 48 -5.81 -0.04 1.92
C LEU A 48 -4.33 -0.22 1.57
N ARG A 49 -4.03 -1.40 1.06
CA ARG A 49 -2.72 -1.79 0.51
C ARG A 49 -2.90 -2.08 -0.98
N LEU A 50 -2.26 -1.28 -1.82
CA LEU A 50 -2.20 -1.47 -3.27
C LEU A 50 -0.82 -1.99 -3.65
N VAL A 51 -0.76 -3.18 -4.26
CA VAL A 51 0.49 -3.80 -4.73
C VAL A 51 0.45 -3.89 -6.25
N VAL A 52 1.48 -3.36 -6.90
CA VAL A 52 1.70 -3.47 -8.34
C VAL A 52 2.99 -4.23 -8.57
N LYS A 53 2.89 -5.43 -9.13
CA LYS A 53 4.04 -6.26 -9.46
C LYS A 53 4.13 -6.49 -10.96
N ASP A 54 5.31 -6.25 -11.50
CA ASP A 54 5.68 -6.64 -12.87
C ASP A 54 6.79 -7.69 -12.78
N ASN A 55 6.78 -8.66 -13.70
CA ASN A 55 7.74 -9.76 -13.76
C ASN A 55 8.89 -9.49 -14.75
N GLY A 56 9.10 -8.23 -15.12
CA GLY A 56 10.23 -7.79 -15.92
C GLY A 56 11.57 -7.97 -15.21
N VAL A 57 12.63 -7.48 -15.83
CA VAL A 57 14.03 -7.70 -15.40
C VAL A 57 14.40 -7.09 -14.04
N GLY A 58 13.47 -6.39 -13.39
CA GLY A 58 13.69 -5.69 -12.12
C GLY A 58 14.10 -4.24 -12.33
N LEU A 59 14.43 -3.58 -11.21
CA LEU A 59 14.94 -2.22 -11.18
C LEU A 59 16.48 -2.24 -11.23
N PRO A 60 17.11 -1.35 -12.02
CA PRO A 60 18.56 -1.24 -12.04
C PRO A 60 19.11 -0.91 -10.65
N PRO A 61 20.28 -1.46 -10.29
CA PRO A 61 20.90 -1.20 -8.99
C PRO A 61 21.20 0.30 -8.84
N GLY A 62 20.91 0.86 -7.67
CA GLY A 62 21.13 2.29 -7.39
C GLY A 62 20.14 3.25 -8.06
N LEU A 63 19.05 2.73 -8.66
CA LEU A 63 17.98 3.59 -9.17
C LEU A 63 17.35 4.40 -8.04
N ASP A 64 17.39 5.72 -8.17
CA ASP A 64 16.59 6.61 -7.34
C ASP A 64 15.16 6.69 -7.89
N VAL A 65 14.25 5.97 -7.24
CA VAL A 65 12.82 5.94 -7.60
C VAL A 65 12.17 7.32 -7.40
N ARG A 66 12.65 8.12 -6.44
CA ARG A 66 12.10 9.44 -6.13
C ARG A 66 12.60 10.53 -7.08
N GLY A 67 13.83 10.39 -7.59
CA GLY A 67 14.47 11.31 -8.55
C GLY A 67 14.37 10.89 -10.03
N THR A 68 13.54 9.89 -10.35
CA THR A 68 13.45 9.30 -11.69
C THR A 68 12.88 10.22 -12.77
N ARG A 69 13.37 10.05 -14.01
CA ARG A 69 12.83 10.69 -15.22
C ARG A 69 11.88 9.81 -16.03
N SER A 70 11.69 8.56 -15.61
CA SER A 70 10.78 7.66 -16.34
C SER A 70 9.33 8.01 -16.04
N LEU A 71 8.52 8.12 -17.09
CA LEU A 71 7.09 8.45 -16.96
C LEU A 71 6.37 7.46 -16.03
N GLY A 72 6.66 6.17 -16.16
CA GLY A 72 6.02 5.13 -15.34
C GLY A 72 6.26 5.33 -13.83
N LEU A 73 7.48 5.68 -13.43
CA LEU A 73 7.77 5.90 -12.01
C LEU A 73 7.30 7.29 -11.53
N GLN A 74 7.27 8.30 -12.41
CA GLN A 74 6.64 9.60 -12.11
C GLN A 74 5.15 9.43 -11.81
N LEU A 75 4.45 8.56 -12.55
CA LEU A 75 3.06 8.22 -12.25
C LEU A 75 2.93 7.56 -10.87
N VAL A 76 3.82 6.63 -10.51
CA VAL A 76 3.82 6.03 -9.17
C VAL A 76 4.04 7.09 -8.09
N MET A 77 5.01 8.00 -8.24
CA MET A 77 5.23 9.09 -7.27
C MET A 77 4.01 10.03 -7.19
N THR A 78 3.39 10.33 -8.33
CA THR A 78 2.19 11.18 -8.36
C THR A 78 1.04 10.55 -7.58
N LEU A 79 0.84 9.23 -7.70
CA LEU A 79 -0.17 8.49 -6.94
C LEU A 79 0.14 8.45 -5.45
N VAL A 80 1.41 8.34 -5.09
CA VAL A 80 1.86 8.40 -3.69
C VAL A 80 1.49 9.75 -3.08
N ASP A 81 1.79 10.85 -3.76
CA ASP A 81 1.50 12.20 -3.28
C ASP A 81 -0.01 12.47 -3.24
N GLN A 82 -0.77 12.07 -4.25
CA GLN A 82 -2.23 12.28 -4.32
C GLN A 82 -2.99 11.53 -3.21
N LEU A 83 -2.49 10.36 -2.80
CA LEU A 83 -3.13 9.51 -1.81
C LEU A 83 -2.55 9.67 -0.39
N ASP A 84 -1.57 10.55 -0.21
CA ASP A 84 -0.75 10.63 1.01
C ASP A 84 -0.28 9.23 1.47
N ALA A 85 0.22 8.45 0.49
CA ALA A 85 0.54 7.04 0.69
C ALA A 85 1.97 6.85 1.22
N ALA A 86 2.18 5.80 2.01
CA ALA A 86 3.52 5.26 2.22
C ALA A 86 3.89 4.32 1.07
N LEU A 87 5.06 4.52 0.47
CA LEU A 87 5.58 3.69 -0.62
C LEU A 87 6.69 2.75 -0.13
N ALA A 88 6.56 1.46 -0.43
CA ALA A 88 7.65 0.49 -0.39
C ALA A 88 7.95 -0.03 -1.80
N VAL A 89 9.23 -0.29 -2.09
CA VAL A 89 9.70 -0.76 -3.39
C VAL A 89 10.61 -1.97 -3.21
N ALA A 90 10.36 -3.03 -3.96
CA ALA A 90 11.21 -4.20 -4.04
C ALA A 90 11.47 -4.59 -5.50
N SER A 91 12.52 -5.38 -5.74
CA SER A 91 12.91 -5.81 -7.08
C SER A 91 13.17 -7.31 -7.21
N GLN A 92 12.83 -8.11 -6.20
CA GLN A 92 13.04 -9.55 -6.22
C GLN A 92 12.03 -10.23 -7.16
N GLY A 93 12.51 -10.69 -8.32
CA GLY A 93 11.67 -11.31 -9.36
C GLY A 93 10.90 -10.31 -10.24
N GLY A 94 11.38 -9.06 -10.30
CA GLY A 94 10.79 -7.95 -11.06
C GLY A 94 10.39 -6.76 -10.17
N PRO A 95 10.00 -5.60 -10.74
CA PRO A 95 9.60 -4.43 -9.98
C PRO A 95 8.32 -4.68 -9.18
N CYS A 96 8.34 -4.35 -7.89
CA CYS A 96 7.18 -4.39 -7.01
C CYS A 96 7.04 -3.05 -6.30
N PHE A 97 5.88 -2.42 -6.43
CA PHE A 97 5.53 -1.16 -5.76
C PHE A 97 4.35 -1.41 -4.84
N GLU A 98 4.47 -0.98 -3.61
CA GLU A 98 3.44 -1.12 -2.60
C GLU A 98 3.08 0.24 -2.01
N LEU A 99 1.81 0.63 -2.15
CA LEU A 99 1.26 1.86 -1.63
C LEU A 99 0.30 1.53 -0.49
N ASN A 100 0.51 2.16 0.66
CA ASN A 100 -0.37 2.05 1.84
C ASN A 100 -0.98 3.42 2.15
N PHE A 101 -2.31 3.54 2.05
CA PHE A 101 -3.02 4.82 2.23
C PHE A 101 -4.34 4.62 2.97
N ALA A 102 -4.89 5.71 3.52
CA ALA A 102 -6.18 5.72 4.18
C ALA A 102 -7.27 6.22 3.21
N VAL A 103 -8.45 5.62 3.29
CA VAL A 103 -9.63 6.05 2.55
C VAL A 103 -10.72 6.37 3.57
N GLU A 104 -11.26 7.57 3.45
CA GLU A 104 -12.40 8.02 4.24
C GLU A 104 -13.67 7.87 3.41
N ASN A 105 -14.61 7.05 3.88
CA ASN A 105 -15.92 7.01 3.27
C ASN A 105 -16.79 8.11 3.89
N CYS A 106 -16.83 9.28 3.25
CA CYS A 106 -17.92 10.23 3.48
C CYS A 106 -19.20 9.69 2.85
N SER A 107 -20.23 9.48 3.67
CA SER A 107 -21.59 9.09 3.24
C SER A 107 -22.41 10.32 2.89
#